data_AF-A0A4R5VFS5-F1
#
_entry.id   AF-A0A4R5VFS5-F1
#
_cell.length_a   1.000
_cell.length_b   1.000
_cell.length_c   1.000
_cell.angle_alpha   90.00
_cell.angle_beta   90.00
_cell.angle_gamma   90.00
#
_symmetry.space_group_name_H-M   'P 1'
#
loop_
_entity.id
_entity.type
_entity.pdbx_description
1 polymer ?
#
loop_
_entity_poly.entity_id
_entity_poly.type
_entity_poly.pdbx_seq_one_letter_code
_entity_poly.pdbx_strand_id
1 'polypeptide(L)'
;MDYLEIERICRRGDTSPEAIHKRLVAARLMTGMSQKELAENAGIKYTTFRSQEQSGAPSVRLMSYFLSAFQVDFNFILGGDPARLPADVLREIAKHLD
;
A
#
# COMPACT_ATOMS: atom_id res chain seq x y z
N MET A 1 -17.16 10.20 -1.90
CA MET A 1 -16.98 8.77 -1.58
C MET A 1 -17.68 8.54 -0.26
N ASP A 2 -18.69 7.70 -0.28
CA ASP A 2 -19.36 7.25 0.94
C ASP A 2 -18.41 6.35 1.75
N TYR A 3 -18.52 6.34 3.08
CA TYR A 3 -17.61 5.59 3.97
C TYR A 3 -17.64 4.08 3.65
N LEU A 4 -18.81 3.56 3.31
CA LEU A 4 -19.03 2.17 2.91
C LEU A 4 -18.38 1.81 1.57
N GLU A 5 -18.30 2.76 0.62
CA GLU A 5 -17.61 2.54 -0.64
C GLU A 5 -16.10 2.41 -0.42
N ILE A 6 -15.55 3.26 0.45
CA ILE A 6 -14.12 3.24 0.79
C ILE A 6 -13.74 1.92 1.44
N GLU A 7 -14.52 1.42 2.39
CA GLU A 7 -14.24 0.13 3.04
C GLU A 7 -14.25 -1.04 2.05
N ARG A 8 -15.20 -1.02 1.10
CA ARG A 8 -15.31 -2.03 0.05
C ARG A 8 -14.12 -1.97 -0.91
N ILE A 9 -13.73 -0.77 -1.33
CA ILE A 9 -12.59 -0.52 -2.22
C ILE A 9 -11.26 -0.92 -1.55
N CYS A 10 -11.12 -0.64 -0.26
CA CYS A 10 -9.93 -1.02 0.53
C CYS A 10 -9.89 -2.52 0.85
N ARG A 11 -10.92 -3.30 0.47
CA ARG A 11 -11.09 -4.72 0.82
C ARG A 11 -10.89 -4.95 2.32
N ARG A 12 -11.45 -4.10 3.19
CA ARG A 12 -11.18 -4.15 4.63
C ARG A 12 -11.46 -5.56 5.19
N GLY A 13 -10.50 -6.12 5.95
CA GLY A 13 -10.56 -7.46 6.52
C GLY A 13 -10.03 -8.57 5.60
N ASP A 14 -9.77 -8.29 4.32
CA ASP A 14 -9.16 -9.24 3.40
C ASP A 14 -7.63 -9.20 3.54
N THR A 15 -7.07 -10.21 4.22
CA THR A 15 -5.62 -10.37 4.40
C THR A 15 -5.03 -11.31 3.34
N SER A 16 -5.75 -11.60 2.26
CA SER A 16 -5.22 -12.42 1.17
C SER A 16 -4.01 -11.72 0.52
N PRO A 17 -3.03 -12.49 0.03
CA PRO A 17 -1.92 -11.94 -0.73
C PRO A 17 -2.35 -11.06 -1.92
N GLU A 18 -3.47 -11.39 -2.56
CA GLU A 18 -4.01 -10.61 -3.67
C GLU A 18 -4.49 -9.22 -3.21
N ALA A 19 -5.21 -9.15 -2.09
CA ALA A 19 -5.65 -7.87 -1.54
C ALA A 19 -4.46 -7.00 -1.10
N ILE A 20 -3.47 -7.60 -0.44
CA ILE A 20 -2.25 -6.90 -0.03
C ILE A 20 -1.47 -6.39 -1.26
N HIS A 21 -1.36 -7.21 -2.31
CA HIS A 21 -0.76 -6.80 -3.58
C HIS A 21 -1.45 -5.57 -4.16
N LYS A 22 -2.78 -5.58 -4.29
CA LYS A 22 -3.53 -4.42 -4.81
C LYS A 22 -3.29 -3.16 -3.97
N ARG A 23 -3.30 -3.27 -2.64
CA ARG A 23 -3.05 -2.13 -1.75
C ARG A 23 -1.62 -1.61 -1.87
N LEU A 24 -0.62 -2.48 -1.98
CA LEU A 24 0.77 -2.07 -2.20
C LEU A 24 0.94 -1.36 -3.55
N VAL A 25 0.32 -1.89 -4.61
CA VAL A 25 0.36 -1.25 -5.93
C VAL A 25 -0.29 0.13 -5.88
N ALA A 26 -1.46 0.26 -5.26
CA ALA A 26 -2.13 1.54 -5.10
C ALA A 26 -1.31 2.52 -4.25
N ALA A 27 -0.73 2.04 -3.14
CA ALA A 27 0.18 2.80 -2.29
C ALA A 27 1.47 3.22 -3.01
N ARG A 28 1.95 2.46 -4.00
CA ARG A 28 3.03 2.89 -4.89
C ARG A 28 2.55 3.94 -5.88
N LEU A 29 1.43 3.71 -6.54
CA LEU A 29 0.92 4.62 -7.57
C LEU A 29 0.63 6.02 -7.00
N MET A 30 0.14 6.13 -5.76
CA MET A 30 -0.05 7.43 -5.10
C MET A 30 1.25 8.23 -4.94
N THR A 31 2.42 7.58 -4.91
CA THR A 31 3.71 8.25 -4.78
C THR A 31 4.23 8.80 -6.11
N GLY A 32 3.64 8.35 -7.23
CA GLY A 32 4.14 8.62 -8.57
C GLY A 32 5.47 7.95 -8.91
N MET A 33 6.06 7.17 -7.99
CA MET A 33 7.35 6.54 -8.17
C MET A 33 7.24 5.17 -8.85
N SER A 34 8.25 4.84 -9.64
CA SER A 34 8.43 3.48 -10.16
C SER A 34 8.82 2.51 -9.04
N GLN A 35 8.63 1.21 -9.28
CA GLN A 35 9.09 0.15 -8.37
C GLN A 35 10.59 0.25 -8.07
N LYS A 36 11.39 0.70 -9.05
CA LYS A 36 12.84 0.82 -8.92
C LYS A 36 13.21 1.98 -8.00
N GLU A 37 12.59 3.14 -8.19
CA GLU A 37 12.82 4.33 -7.34
C GLU A 37 12.39 4.07 -5.89
N LEU A 38 11.23 3.44 -5.68
CA LEU A 38 10.81 3.05 -4.33
C LEU A 38 11.76 2.05 -3.69
N ALA A 39 12.26 1.07 -4.45
CA ALA A 39 13.23 0.11 -3.93
C ALA A 39 14.52 0.82 -3.50
N GLU A 40 15.04 1.73 -4.32
CA GLU A 40 16.23 2.53 -4.01
C GLU A 40 16.01 3.39 -2.77
N ASN A 41 14.89 4.09 -2.66
CA ASN A 41 14.56 4.94 -1.50
C ASN A 41 14.33 4.14 -0.21
N ALA A 42 13.70 2.96 -0.31
CA ALA A 42 13.53 2.04 0.82
C ALA A 42 14.84 1.31 1.20
N GLY A 43 15.89 1.45 0.37
CA GLY A 43 17.18 0.78 0.53
C GLY A 43 17.09 -0.73 0.37
N ILE A 44 16.18 -1.22 -0.47
CA ILE A 44 16.04 -2.64 -0.81
C ILE A 44 16.34 -2.89 -2.28
N LYS A 45 16.76 -4.11 -2.62
CA LYS A 45 17.01 -4.47 -4.03
C LYS A 45 15.70 -4.42 -4.82
N TYR A 46 15.74 -3.90 -6.04
CA TYR A 46 14.58 -3.86 -6.94
C TYR A 46 13.89 -5.21 -7.09
N THR A 47 14.65 -6.30 -7.26
CA THR A 47 14.09 -7.66 -7.38
C THR A 47 13.34 -8.10 -6.11
N THR A 48 13.81 -7.67 -4.95
CA THR A 48 13.16 -7.91 -3.65
C THR A 48 11.88 -7.10 -3.53
N PHE A 49 11.89 -5.81 -3.88
CA PHE A 49 10.68 -5.00 -3.91
C PHE A 49 9.63 -5.62 -4.84
N ARG A 50 10.02 -5.95 -6.07
CA ARG A 50 9.13 -6.54 -7.08
C ARG A 50 8.50 -7.85 -6.59
N SER A 51 9.31 -8.73 -5.99
CA SER A 51 8.82 -9.99 -5.43
C SER A 51 7.86 -9.76 -4.27
N GLN A 52 8.14 -8.81 -3.37
CA GLN A 52 7.27 -8.48 -2.23
C GLN A 52 5.94 -7.87 -2.68
N GLU A 53 5.99 -6.93 -3.64
CA GLU A 53 4.79 -6.32 -4.21
C GLU A 53 3.95 -7.40 -4.90
N GLN A 54 4.54 -8.20 -5.80
CA GLN A 54 3.83 -9.22 -6.57
C GLN A 54 3.25 -10.36 -5.72
N SER A 55 3.95 -10.77 -4.66
CA SER A 55 3.48 -11.83 -3.77
C SER A 55 2.53 -11.34 -2.68
N GLY A 56 2.29 -10.04 -2.56
CA GLY A 56 1.49 -9.48 -1.46
C GLY A 56 2.09 -9.76 -0.08
N ALA A 57 3.42 -9.91 -0.01
CA ALA A 57 4.15 -10.24 1.21
C ALA A 57 5.22 -9.19 1.47
N PRO A 58 4.83 -7.96 1.87
CA PRO A 58 5.78 -6.90 2.15
C PRO A 58 6.57 -7.20 3.42
N SER A 59 7.87 -6.93 3.37
CA SER A 59 8.72 -7.00 4.55
C SER A 59 8.45 -5.84 5.51
N VAL A 60 8.76 -6.04 6.79
CA VAL A 60 8.66 -4.97 7.81
C VAL A 60 9.42 -3.72 7.36
N ARG A 61 10.60 -3.87 6.76
CA ARG A 61 11.40 -2.74 6.25
C ARG A 61 10.65 -1.92 5.21
N LEU A 62 10.01 -2.59 4.25
CA LEU A 62 9.24 -1.92 3.20
C LEU A 62 8.03 -1.19 3.80
N MET A 63 7.29 -1.84 4.69
CA MET A 63 6.14 -1.22 5.35
C MET A 63 6.55 -0.05 6.26
N SER A 64 7.66 -0.16 6.99
CA SER A 64 8.20 0.95 7.79
C SER A 64 8.58 2.15 6.94
N TYR A 65 9.12 1.91 5.74
CA TYR A 65 9.40 2.99 4.78
C TYR A 65 8.12 3.65 4.27
N PHE A 66 7.09 2.88 3.95
CA PHE A 66 5.78 3.43 3.56
C PHE A 66 5.14 4.25 4.68
N LEU A 67 5.26 3.81 5.93
CA LEU A 67 4.79 4.56 7.09
C LEU A 67 5.59 5.86 7.27
N SER A 68 6.92 5.82 7.21
CA SER A 68 7.75 6.99 7.48
C SER A 68 7.71 8.03 6.36
N ALA A 69 7.67 7.60 5.10
CA ALA A 69 7.72 8.49 3.94
C ALA A 69 6.33 8.97 3.49
N PHE A 70 5.30 8.13 3.63
CA PHE A 70 3.97 8.39 3.03
C PHE A 70 2.81 8.26 4.03
N GLN A 71 3.10 8.02 5.32
CA GLN A 71 2.09 7.81 6.37
C GLN A 71 1.11 6.67 6.07
N VAL A 72 1.55 5.68 5.30
CA VAL A 72 0.75 4.48 5.01
C VAL A 72 0.98 3.45 6.10
N ASP A 73 -0.06 3.20 6.90
CA ASP A 73 0.01 2.31 8.07
C ASP A 73 0.02 0.81 7.68
N PHE A 74 0.67 -0.01 8.51
CA PHE A 74 0.71 -1.46 8.36
C PHE A 74 -0.68 -2.10 8.31
N ASN A 75 -1.63 -1.58 9.11
CA ASN A 75 -3.00 -2.08 9.16
C ASN A 75 -3.73 -1.85 7.84
N PHE A 76 -3.39 -0.78 7.11
CA PHE A 76 -3.91 -0.57 5.78
C PHE A 76 -3.31 -1.57 4.79
N ILE A 77 -1.98 -1.72 4.76
CA ILE A 77 -1.32 -2.62 3.80
C ILE A 77 -1.80 -4.07 4.01
N LEU A 78 -1.82 -4.54 5.25
CA LEU A 78 -2.14 -5.94 5.58
C LEU A 78 -3.64 -6.19 5.68
N GLY A 79 -4.37 -5.33 6.37
CA GLY A 79 -5.78 -5.53 6.72
C GLY A 79 -6.77 -4.65 5.95
N GLY A 80 -6.29 -3.71 5.13
CA GLY A 80 -7.14 -2.79 4.40
C GLY A 80 -7.91 -1.83 5.30
N ASP A 81 -7.41 -1.55 6.51
CA ASP A 81 -8.06 -0.62 7.43
C ASP A 81 -7.73 0.84 7.07
N PRO A 82 -8.69 1.63 6.57
CA PRO A 82 -8.47 3.03 6.24
C PRO A 82 -8.49 3.97 7.46
N ALA A 83 -8.89 3.50 8.64
CA ALA A 83 -9.13 4.36 9.80
C ALA A 83 -7.87 5.09 10.32
N ARG A 84 -6.68 4.55 10.02
CA ARG A 84 -5.39 5.13 10.43
C ARG A 84 -4.70 5.95 9.34
N LEU A 85 -5.26 6.00 8.15
CA LEU A 85 -4.70 6.78 7.05
C LEU A 85 -5.17 8.24 7.12
N PRO A 86 -4.29 9.20 6.81
CA PRO A 86 -4.72 10.57 6.52
C PRO A 86 -5.74 10.60 5.39
N ALA A 87 -6.74 11.48 5.47
CA ALA A 87 -7.81 11.56 4.49
C ALA A 87 -7.31 11.82 3.06
N ASP A 88 -6.25 12.61 2.91
CA ASP A 88 -5.64 12.91 1.60
C ASP A 88 -4.93 11.68 1.02
N VAL A 89 -4.17 10.95 1.84
CA VAL A 89 -3.52 9.69 1.45
C VAL A 89 -4.56 8.67 1.02
N LEU A 90 -5.62 8.50 1.81
CA LEU A 90 -6.70 7.57 1.50
C LEU A 90 -7.39 7.91 0.18
N ARG A 91 -7.65 9.20 -0.08
CA ARG A 91 -8.26 9.65 -1.34
C ARG A 91 -7.37 9.35 -2.54
N GLU A 92 -6.06 9.57 -2.43
CA GLU A 92 -5.14 9.26 -3.52
C GLU A 92 -5.02 7.74 -3.76
N ILE A 93 -4.89 6.93 -2.70
CA ILE A 93 -4.85 5.47 -2.85
C ILE A 93 -6.16 4.93 -3.43
N ALA A 94 -7.31 5.47 -3.02
CA ALA A 94 -8.61 5.05 -3.52
C ALA A 94 -8.78 5.26 -5.04
N LYS A 95 -8.09 6.22 -5.65
CA LYS A 95 -8.08 6.40 -7.12
C LYS A 95 -7.40 5.24 -7.87
N HIS A 96 -6.60 4.45 -7.18
CA HIS A 96 -5.76 3.40 -7.75
C HIS A 96 -6.17 1.97 -7.32
N LEU A 97 -7.30 1.82 -6.61
CA LEU A 97 -7.76 0.54 -6.05
C LEU A 97 -8.81 -0.20 -6.91
N ASP A 98 -8.98 0.18 -8.17
CA ASP A 98 -9.94 -0.43 -9.13
C ASP A 98 -9.65 -1.94 -9.40
#